data_AF-A0A935SQD7-F1
#
_entry.id   AF-A0A935SQD7-F1
#
_cell.length_a   1.000
_cell.length_b   1.000
_cell.length_c   1.000
_cell.angle_alpha   90.00
_cell.angle_beta   90.00
_cell.angle_gamma   90.00
#
_symmetry.space_group_name_H-M   'P 1'
#
loop_
_entity.id
_entity.type
_entity.pdbx_description
1 polymer ?
#
loop_
_entity_poly.entity_id
_entity_poly.type
_entity_poly.pdbx_seq_one_letter_code
_entity_poly.pdbx_strand_id
1 'polypeptide(L)'
;MKKFIFILILTSVTALTISAQTAAPSNQASYLRPTAEKRFKRFVNDTAGPFAWVGIAASSGFSTIRNEPDEWGRSANGFGKRFASSFGKNVIRNTAIYGIDEALKIDSHFYRSKKRDFGARAGNAIASTFTARTASGKRTVGVSRIVGTYTASIIAAEAWYPSRYNWKDGMKSGTISLGINSLFNLVKEFAFKK
;
A
#
# COMPACT_ATOMS: atom_id res chain seq x y z
N MET A 1 17.68 4.20 29.01
CA MET A 1 16.43 3.42 29.19
C MET A 1 15.26 4.38 29.18
N LYS A 2 14.58 4.56 28.04
CA LYS A 2 13.43 5.48 27.93
C LYS A 2 12.15 4.65 27.88
N LYS A 3 11.45 4.58 29.01
CA LYS A 3 10.07 4.11 29.13
C LYS A 3 9.17 5.23 28.60
N PHE A 4 8.47 5.01 27.49
CA PHE A 4 7.41 5.92 27.04
C PHE A 4 6.20 5.13 26.55
N ILE A 5 5.27 4.97 27.49
CA ILE A 5 3.81 5.14 27.38
C ILE A 5 3.31 5.34 25.93
N PHE A 6 2.60 4.34 25.41
CA PHE A 6 1.81 4.44 24.18
C PHE A 6 0.44 5.06 24.53
N ILE A 7 0.26 6.35 24.26
CA ILE A 7 -1.04 7.03 24.31
C ILE A 7 -1.76 6.82 22.98
N LEU A 8 -2.97 6.29 23.08
CA LEU A 8 -3.96 6.13 22.02
C LEU A 8 -4.39 7.52 21.52
N ILE A 9 -4.00 7.90 20.29
CA ILE A 9 -4.51 9.13 19.66
C ILE A 9 -5.70 8.77 18.77
N LEU A 10 -6.89 9.01 19.31
CA LEU A 10 -8.16 9.08 18.61
C LEU A 10 -8.28 10.50 18.02
N THR A 11 -7.97 10.68 16.74
CA THR A 11 -8.20 11.98 16.06
C THR A 11 -9.47 11.94 15.21
N SER A 12 -10.30 12.95 15.49
CA SER A 12 -11.57 13.31 14.90
C SER A 12 -11.61 13.27 13.37
N VAL A 13 -12.64 12.62 12.84
CA VAL A 13 -13.00 12.63 11.41
C VAL A 13 -13.74 13.93 11.10
N THR A 14 -13.10 14.86 10.40
CA THR A 14 -13.79 15.95 9.71
C THR A 14 -14.31 15.45 8.37
N ALA A 15 -15.62 15.53 8.18
CA ALA A 15 -16.29 15.11 6.95
C ALA A 15 -16.02 16.12 5.83
N LEU A 16 -15.15 15.74 4.88
CA LEU A 16 -15.05 16.38 3.57
C LEU A 16 -16.09 15.75 2.64
N THR A 17 -17.17 16.48 2.37
CA THR A 17 -18.14 16.13 1.33
C THR A 17 -17.53 16.38 -0.04
N ILE A 18 -17.04 15.32 -0.70
CA ILE A 18 -16.62 15.37 -2.10
C ILE A 18 -17.83 15.02 -2.96
N SER A 19 -18.32 15.99 -3.74
CA SER A 19 -19.35 15.79 -4.75
C SER A 19 -18.92 14.70 -5.74
N ALA A 20 -19.68 13.61 -5.81
CA ALA A 20 -19.42 12.52 -6.72
C ALA A 20 -19.81 12.91 -8.15
N GLN A 21 -18.84 13.11 -9.03
CA GLN A 21 -19.07 13.16 -10.48
C GLN A 21 -19.70 11.82 -10.91
N THR A 22 -20.94 11.85 -11.39
CA THR A 22 -21.65 10.70 -11.95
C THR A 22 -21.01 10.29 -13.27
N ALA A 23 -20.08 9.34 -13.22
CA ALA A 23 -19.67 8.59 -14.40
C ALA A 23 -20.80 7.61 -14.81
N ALA A 24 -21.14 7.61 -16.10
CA ALA A 24 -22.18 6.81 -16.74
C ALA A 24 -22.15 5.31 -16.34
N PRO A 25 -23.30 4.61 -16.37
CA PRO A 25 -23.39 3.21 -15.96
C PRO A 25 -22.68 2.32 -16.99
N SER A 26 -21.37 2.09 -16.81
CA SER A 26 -20.67 1.05 -17.55
C SER A 26 -21.21 -0.29 -17.04
N ASN A 27 -21.84 -1.06 -17.92
CA ASN A 27 -22.33 -2.41 -17.70
C ASN A 27 -21.17 -3.33 -17.27
N GLN A 28 -20.82 -3.30 -15.99
CA GLN A 28 -19.76 -4.12 -15.41
C GLN A 28 -20.41 -5.40 -14.93
N ALA A 29 -20.07 -6.54 -15.55
CA ALA A 29 -20.40 -7.86 -15.01
C ALA A 29 -20.21 -7.82 -13.49
N SER A 30 -21.32 -8.01 -12.76
CA SER A 30 -21.49 -7.56 -11.37
C SER A 30 -20.31 -8.02 -10.53
N TYR A 31 -19.45 -7.07 -10.15
CA TYR A 31 -18.45 -7.36 -9.13
C TYR A 31 -19.21 -7.74 -7.87
N LEU A 32 -18.85 -8.90 -7.32
CA LEU A 32 -19.29 -9.33 -6.01
C LEU A 32 -18.08 -9.27 -5.09
N ARG A 33 -18.26 -8.62 -3.93
CA ARG A 33 -17.21 -8.56 -2.92
C ARG A 33 -16.78 -10.00 -2.57
N PRO A 34 -15.49 -10.35 -2.67
CA PRO A 34 -15.03 -11.71 -2.40
C PRO A 34 -15.38 -12.15 -0.97
N THR A 35 -15.46 -13.45 -0.70
CA THR A 35 -15.71 -13.99 0.64
C THR A 35 -14.60 -13.59 1.63
N ALA A 36 -14.91 -13.60 2.94
CA ALA A 36 -13.94 -13.23 3.98
C ALA A 36 -12.65 -14.05 3.89
N GLU A 37 -12.77 -15.37 3.65
CA GLU A 37 -11.64 -16.28 3.45
C GLU A 37 -10.76 -15.83 2.26
N LYS A 38 -11.35 -15.51 1.11
CA LYS A 38 -10.60 -15.03 -0.06
C LYS A 38 -9.89 -13.70 0.22
N ARG A 39 -10.52 -12.80 0.98
CA ARG A 39 -9.93 -11.51 1.36
C ARG A 39 -8.78 -11.71 2.35
N PHE A 40 -8.94 -12.58 3.33
CA PHE A 40 -7.87 -12.93 4.28
C PHE A 40 -6.69 -13.60 3.58
N LYS A 41 -6.94 -14.56 2.67
CA LYS A 41 -5.90 -15.20 1.86
C LYS A 41 -5.11 -14.19 1.03
N ARG A 42 -5.79 -13.17 0.47
CA ARG A 42 -5.11 -12.06 -0.23
C ARG A 42 -4.24 -11.25 0.72
N PHE A 43 -4.75 -10.89 1.90
CA PHE A 43 -3.97 -10.20 2.93
C PHE A 43 -2.69 -10.97 3.29
N VAL A 44 -2.80 -12.29 3.53
CA VAL A 44 -1.63 -13.15 3.81
C VAL A 44 -0.66 -13.16 2.63
N ASN A 45 -1.15 -13.35 1.41
CA ASN A 45 -0.31 -13.36 0.20
C ASN A 45 0.38 -12.02 -0.08
N ASP A 46 -0.31 -10.90 0.13
CA ASP A 46 0.26 -9.56 -0.03
C ASP A 46 1.29 -9.26 1.07
N THR A 47 1.19 -9.92 2.23
CA THR A 47 2.08 -9.72 3.38
C THR A 47 3.34 -10.60 3.33
N ALA A 48 3.19 -11.89 3.05
CA ALA A 48 4.25 -12.89 3.15
C ALA A 48 4.23 -13.92 1.99
N GLY A 49 3.48 -13.66 0.92
CA GLY A 49 3.47 -14.50 -0.27
C GLY A 49 4.71 -14.29 -1.16
N PRO A 50 4.91 -15.12 -2.19
CA PRO A 50 6.09 -15.06 -3.05
C PRO A 50 6.35 -13.68 -3.68
N PHE A 51 5.30 -13.03 -4.19
CA PHE A 51 5.43 -11.69 -4.74
C PHE A 51 5.76 -10.62 -3.69
N ALA A 52 5.33 -10.80 -2.44
CA ALA A 52 5.68 -9.90 -1.35
C ALA A 52 7.19 -9.98 -1.06
N TRP A 53 7.74 -11.19 -0.98
CA TRP A 53 9.17 -11.40 -0.77
C TRP A 53 10.03 -10.80 -1.87
N VAL A 54 9.63 -10.96 -3.14
CA VAL A 54 10.33 -10.32 -4.28
C VAL A 54 10.29 -8.79 -4.14
N GLY A 55 9.14 -8.21 -3.80
CA GLY A 55 9.00 -6.78 -3.59
C GLY A 55 9.86 -6.24 -2.44
N ILE A 56 9.91 -6.96 -1.32
CA ILE A 56 10.74 -6.64 -0.14
C ILE A 56 12.22 -6.68 -0.50
N ALA A 57 12.67 -7.73 -1.19
CA ALA A 57 14.06 -7.88 -1.63
C ALA A 57 14.45 -6.75 -2.59
N ALA A 58 13.62 -6.47 -3.60
CA ALA A 58 13.86 -5.41 -4.58
C ALA A 58 13.94 -4.02 -3.91
N SER A 59 12.99 -3.71 -3.01
CA SER A 59 12.98 -2.47 -2.23
C SER A 59 14.27 -2.32 -1.41
N SER A 60 14.67 -3.39 -0.72
CA SER A 60 15.86 -3.39 0.15
C SER A 60 17.16 -3.27 -0.64
N GLY A 61 17.24 -3.93 -1.81
CA GLY A 61 18.36 -3.80 -2.74
C GLY A 61 18.48 -2.38 -3.27
N PHE A 62 17.38 -1.78 -3.73
CA PHE A 62 17.36 -0.40 -4.20
C PHE A 62 17.80 0.60 -3.12
N SER A 63 17.26 0.47 -1.91
CA SER A 63 17.67 1.30 -0.77
C SER A 63 19.13 1.05 -0.36
N THR A 64 19.68 -0.16 -0.57
CA THR A 64 21.11 -0.44 -0.34
C THR A 64 21.99 0.25 -1.38
N ILE A 65 21.61 0.23 -2.66
CA ILE A 65 22.32 0.95 -3.74
C ILE A 65 22.38 2.45 -3.41
N ARG A 66 21.23 3.03 -3.04
CA ARG A 66 21.13 4.44 -2.61
C ARG A 66 21.76 4.74 -1.26
N ASN A 67 22.11 3.71 -0.49
CA ASN A 67 22.56 3.82 0.89
C ASN A 67 21.59 4.65 1.75
N GLU A 68 20.30 4.30 1.73
CA GLU A 68 19.27 4.99 2.51
C GLU A 68 18.62 4.01 3.50
N PRO A 69 18.65 4.28 4.82
CA PRO A 69 19.47 5.28 5.52
C PRO A 69 20.98 5.03 5.35
N ASP A 70 21.80 6.06 5.38
CA ASP A 70 23.25 5.96 5.17
C ASP A 70 23.97 5.36 6.37
N GLU A 71 23.40 5.55 7.57
CA GLU A 71 23.87 4.98 8.84
C GLU A 71 23.82 3.45 8.86
N TRP A 72 23.03 2.83 7.97
CA TRP A 72 22.99 1.38 7.85
C TRP A 72 24.09 0.84 6.94
N GLY A 73 24.75 1.69 6.15
CA GLY A 73 25.83 1.33 5.24
C GLY A 73 25.39 0.44 4.08
N ARG A 74 26.31 0.14 3.14
CA ARG A 74 26.05 -0.71 1.96
C ARG A 74 26.39 -2.20 2.15
N SER A 75 26.69 -2.61 3.38
CA SER A 75 27.10 -3.99 3.69
C SER A 75 25.92 -4.96 3.75
N ALA A 76 26.21 -6.27 3.84
CA ALA A 76 25.18 -7.29 4.06
C ALA A 76 24.35 -7.05 5.33
N ASN A 77 24.95 -6.51 6.39
CA ASN A 77 24.23 -6.10 7.60
C ASN A 77 23.26 -4.94 7.30
N GLY A 78 23.73 -3.92 6.57
CA GLY A 78 22.90 -2.82 6.11
C GLY A 78 21.71 -3.27 5.26
N PHE A 79 21.95 -4.21 4.34
CA PHE A 79 20.90 -4.86 3.57
C PHE A 79 19.89 -5.59 4.48
N GLY A 80 20.36 -6.35 5.47
CA GLY A 80 19.51 -7.05 6.44
C GLY A 80 18.58 -6.10 7.21
N LYS A 81 19.08 -4.95 7.66
CA LYS A 81 18.26 -3.90 8.29
C LYS A 81 17.18 -3.36 7.35
N ARG A 82 17.53 -3.11 6.08
CA ARG A 82 16.56 -2.66 5.05
C ARG A 82 15.52 -3.71 4.70
N PHE A 83 15.93 -4.98 4.70
CA PHE A 83 15.04 -6.11 4.48
C PHE A 83 14.03 -6.26 5.61
N ALA A 84 14.50 -6.28 6.85
CA ALA A 84 13.63 -6.32 8.03
C ALA A 84 12.68 -5.11 8.09
N SER A 85 13.20 -3.91 7.81
CA SER A 85 12.39 -2.69 7.73
C SER A 85 11.32 -2.77 6.63
N SER A 86 11.69 -3.20 5.42
CA SER A 86 10.76 -3.34 4.28
C SER A 86 9.67 -4.38 4.57
N PHE A 87 10.03 -5.49 5.22
CA PHE A 87 9.07 -6.49 5.69
C PHE A 87 8.12 -5.91 6.74
N GLY A 88 8.65 -5.24 7.78
CA GLY A 88 7.84 -4.59 8.82
C GLY A 88 6.87 -3.55 8.26
N LYS A 89 7.34 -2.70 7.34
CA LYS A 89 6.48 -1.77 6.60
C LYS A 89 5.37 -2.50 5.83
N ASN A 90 5.69 -3.60 5.15
CA ASN A 90 4.71 -4.36 4.39
C ASN A 90 3.62 -4.96 5.30
N VAL A 91 4.02 -5.54 6.44
CA VAL A 91 3.10 -6.08 7.45
C VAL A 91 2.16 -5.00 7.97
N ILE A 92 2.70 -3.86 8.42
CA ILE A 92 1.90 -2.74 8.94
C ILE A 92 0.94 -2.24 7.88
N ARG A 93 1.44 -2.00 6.66
CA ARG A 93 0.64 -1.48 5.55
C ARG A 93 -0.54 -2.39 5.24
N ASN A 94 -0.29 -3.69 5.05
CA ASN A 94 -1.36 -4.61 4.64
C ASN A 94 -2.33 -4.90 5.78
N THR A 95 -1.87 -4.86 7.03
CA THR A 95 -2.74 -4.97 8.22
C THR A 95 -3.69 -3.78 8.28
N ALA A 96 -3.17 -2.56 8.12
CA ALA A 96 -3.98 -1.35 8.08
C ALA A 96 -4.97 -1.36 6.90
N ILE A 97 -4.52 -1.77 5.70
CA ILE A 97 -5.40 -1.89 4.53
C ILE A 97 -6.53 -2.88 4.80
N TYR A 98 -6.19 -4.08 5.29
CA TYR A 98 -7.17 -5.13 5.57
C TYR A 98 -8.18 -4.67 6.63
N GLY A 99 -7.72 -4.10 7.74
CA GLY A 99 -8.59 -3.60 8.80
C GLY A 99 -9.55 -2.52 8.32
N ILE A 100 -9.07 -1.53 7.57
CA ILE A 100 -9.89 -0.44 7.05
C ILE A 100 -10.86 -0.94 5.97
N ASP A 101 -10.42 -1.82 5.08
CA ASP A 101 -11.29 -2.45 4.07
C ASP A 101 -12.43 -3.25 4.72
N GLU A 102 -12.15 -3.97 5.81
CA GLU A 102 -13.17 -4.71 6.56
C GLU A 102 -14.11 -3.81 7.36
N ALA A 103 -13.61 -2.71 7.92
CA ALA A 103 -14.41 -1.73 8.64
C ALA A 103 -15.37 -0.98 7.70
N LEU A 104 -14.85 -0.48 6.56
CA LEU A 104 -15.60 0.34 5.61
C LEU A 104 -16.35 -0.49 4.54
N LYS A 105 -16.21 -1.82 4.57
CA LYS A 105 -16.80 -2.74 3.59
C LYS A 105 -16.43 -2.41 2.14
N ILE A 106 -15.21 -1.94 1.93
CA ILE A 106 -14.61 -1.70 0.62
C ILE A 106 -13.61 -2.80 0.27
N ASP A 107 -13.08 -2.74 -0.94
CA ASP A 107 -12.06 -3.65 -1.47
C ASP A 107 -10.97 -2.86 -2.18
N SER A 108 -9.84 -2.74 -1.50
CA SER A 108 -8.61 -2.14 -1.98
C SER A 108 -7.68 -3.16 -2.64
N HIS A 109 -8.19 -4.27 -3.19
CA HIS A 109 -7.40 -5.17 -4.02
C HIS A 109 -7.18 -4.58 -5.42
N PHE A 110 -6.08 -4.96 -6.08
CA PHE A 110 -5.82 -4.54 -7.46
C PHE A 110 -6.58 -5.45 -8.42
N TYR A 111 -7.32 -4.85 -9.35
CA TYR A 111 -8.03 -5.59 -10.39
C TYR A 111 -7.61 -5.07 -11.75
N ARG A 112 -7.20 -6.00 -12.60
CA ARG A 112 -6.82 -5.68 -13.98
C ARG A 112 -7.97 -5.09 -14.77
N SER A 113 -7.61 -4.28 -15.75
CA SER A 113 -8.60 -3.75 -16.68
C SER A 113 -9.14 -4.86 -17.59
N LYS A 114 -10.45 -4.81 -17.88
CA LYS A 114 -11.08 -5.66 -18.90
C LYS A 114 -10.88 -5.12 -20.31
N LYS A 115 -10.48 -3.85 -20.43
CA LYS A 115 -10.24 -3.20 -21.72
C LYS A 115 -8.91 -3.69 -22.32
N ARG A 116 -8.82 -3.69 -23.65
CA ARG A 116 -7.63 -4.17 -24.38
C ARG A 116 -6.65 -3.05 -24.70
N ASP A 117 -7.11 -1.80 -24.73
CA ASP A 117 -6.28 -0.66 -25.08
C ASP A 117 -5.23 -0.35 -23.99
N PHE A 118 -4.00 -0.05 -24.43
CA PHE A 118 -2.87 0.18 -23.54
C PHE A 118 -3.12 1.34 -22.57
N GLY A 119 -3.68 2.45 -23.07
CA GLY A 119 -3.94 3.65 -22.30
C GLY A 119 -4.90 3.43 -21.13
N ALA A 120 -6.04 2.78 -21.34
CA ALA A 120 -6.99 2.50 -20.26
C ALA A 120 -6.47 1.44 -19.29
N ARG A 121 -5.62 0.51 -19.73
CA ARG A 121 -4.94 -0.43 -18.83
C ARG A 121 -3.95 0.29 -17.92
N ALA A 122 -3.09 1.14 -18.49
CA ALA A 122 -2.16 1.97 -17.73
C ALA A 122 -2.89 2.93 -16.78
N GLY A 123 -3.93 3.61 -17.27
CA GLY A 123 -4.78 4.49 -16.48
C GLY A 123 -5.47 3.74 -15.33
N ASN A 124 -5.97 2.52 -15.58
CA ASN A 124 -6.52 1.67 -14.51
C ASN A 124 -5.47 1.31 -13.46
N ALA A 125 -4.26 0.96 -13.87
CA ALA A 125 -3.17 0.60 -12.98
C ALA A 125 -2.80 1.76 -12.03
N ILE A 126 -2.62 2.96 -12.59
CA ILE A 126 -2.29 4.17 -11.83
C ILE A 126 -3.45 4.55 -10.91
N ALA A 127 -4.67 4.63 -11.44
CA ALA A 127 -5.83 4.99 -10.65
C ALA A 127 -6.08 3.98 -9.51
N SER A 128 -5.71 2.70 -9.68
CA SER A 128 -5.96 1.67 -8.67
C SER A 128 -5.14 1.86 -7.40
N THR A 129 -4.06 2.66 -7.46
CA THR A 129 -3.31 3.06 -6.27
C THR A 129 -4.14 3.93 -5.33
N PHE A 130 -5.05 4.74 -5.88
CA PHE A 130 -5.81 5.76 -5.14
C PHE A 130 -7.29 5.42 -4.95
N THR A 131 -7.74 4.27 -5.45
CA THR A 131 -9.16 3.89 -5.45
C THR A 131 -9.39 2.51 -4.87
N ALA A 132 -10.58 2.29 -4.33
CA ALA A 132 -11.10 0.99 -3.93
C ALA A 132 -12.40 0.68 -4.69
N ARG A 133 -12.99 -0.48 -4.43
CA ARG A 133 -14.34 -0.84 -4.88
C ARG A 133 -15.29 -0.93 -3.69
N THR A 134 -16.52 -0.45 -3.86
CA THR A 134 -17.61 -0.68 -2.92
C THR A 134 -18.09 -2.14 -3.00
N ALA A 135 -18.99 -2.55 -2.10
CA ALA A 135 -19.64 -3.87 -2.19
C ALA A 135 -20.36 -4.11 -3.53
N SER A 136 -20.89 -3.05 -4.16
CA SER A 136 -21.53 -3.08 -5.49
C SER A 136 -20.53 -2.99 -6.66
N GLY A 137 -19.23 -2.82 -6.39
CA GLY A 137 -18.19 -2.75 -7.41
C GLY A 137 -17.91 -1.36 -7.97
N LYS A 138 -18.64 -0.33 -7.53
CA LYS A 138 -18.37 1.05 -7.93
C LYS A 138 -17.00 1.48 -7.40
N ARG A 139 -16.26 2.22 -8.22
CA ARG A 139 -14.97 2.79 -7.82
C ARG A 139 -15.20 3.92 -6.81
N THR A 140 -14.46 3.89 -5.70
CA THR A 140 -14.47 4.90 -4.65
C THR A 140 -13.04 5.27 -4.25
N VAL A 141 -12.86 6.24 -3.36
CA VAL A 141 -11.55 6.63 -2.83
C VAL A 141 -10.94 5.46 -2.03
N GLY A 142 -9.68 5.14 -2.32
CA GLY A 142 -8.94 4.05 -1.70
C GLY A 142 -8.29 4.46 -0.39
N VAL A 143 -9.10 4.95 0.56
CA VAL A 143 -8.62 5.47 1.86
C VAL A 143 -7.71 4.47 2.56
N SER A 144 -8.03 3.18 2.53
CA SER A 144 -7.23 2.11 3.14
C SER A 144 -5.79 2.08 2.60
N ARG A 145 -5.60 2.19 1.28
CA ARG A 145 -4.26 2.19 0.65
C ARG A 145 -3.45 3.40 1.06
N ILE A 146 -4.08 4.57 1.05
CA ILE A 146 -3.45 5.83 1.42
C ILE A 146 -3.00 5.77 2.87
N VAL A 147 -3.94 5.52 3.78
CA VAL A 147 -3.68 5.45 5.23
C VAL A 147 -2.64 4.38 5.52
N GLY A 148 -2.82 3.15 5.04
CA GLY A 148 -1.89 2.05 5.30
C GLY A 148 -0.47 2.34 4.81
N THR A 149 -0.30 2.97 3.63
CA THR A 149 1.02 3.32 3.10
C THR A 149 1.71 4.40 3.93
N TYR A 150 0.99 5.45 4.33
CA TYR A 150 1.56 6.50 5.18
C TYR A 150 1.85 5.99 6.58
N THR A 151 0.91 5.28 7.22
CA THR A 151 1.08 4.69 8.55
C THR A 151 2.33 3.80 8.62
N ALA A 152 2.52 2.90 7.66
CA ALA A 152 3.72 2.06 7.62
C ALA A 152 5.01 2.86 7.51
N SER A 153 5.02 3.93 6.72
CA SER A 153 6.21 4.74 6.48
C SER A 153 6.55 5.66 7.65
N ILE A 154 5.53 6.24 8.30
CA ILE A 154 5.67 7.04 9.51
C ILE A 154 6.16 6.17 10.66
N ILE A 155 5.52 5.02 10.90
CA ILE A 155 5.93 4.12 11.98
C ILE A 155 7.38 3.68 11.79
N ALA A 156 7.80 3.34 10.57
CA ALA A 156 9.19 2.99 10.32
C ALA A 156 10.16 4.13 10.67
N ALA A 157 9.83 5.36 10.25
CA ALA A 157 10.65 6.54 10.50
C ALA A 157 10.76 6.87 12.01
N GLU A 158 9.68 6.72 12.77
CA GLU A 158 9.62 7.05 14.20
C GLU A 158 10.12 5.93 15.10
N ALA A 159 9.95 4.65 14.71
CA ALA A 159 10.16 3.53 15.63
C ALA A 159 11.55 2.89 15.49
N TRP A 160 12.14 2.82 14.29
CA TRP A 160 13.41 2.10 14.11
C TRP A 160 14.39 2.72 13.11
N TYR A 161 14.06 3.85 12.48
CA TYR A 161 15.04 4.57 11.67
C TYR A 161 16.03 5.36 12.56
N PRO A 162 17.20 5.73 12.03
CA PRO A 162 18.13 6.61 12.73
C PRO A 162 17.46 7.91 13.17
N SER A 163 17.91 8.48 14.29
CA SER A 163 17.25 9.61 14.98
C SER A 163 17.10 10.90 14.19
N ARG A 164 17.82 11.06 13.06
CA ARG A 164 17.63 12.19 12.15
C ARG A 164 16.32 12.12 11.35
N TYR A 165 15.71 10.93 11.26
CA TYR A 165 14.43 10.72 10.60
C TYR A 165 13.28 11.00 11.57
N ASN A 166 12.18 11.52 11.05
CA ASN A 166 10.95 11.74 11.79
C ASN A 166 9.72 11.51 10.88
N TRP A 167 8.53 11.75 11.41
CA TRP A 167 7.26 11.56 10.71
C TRP A 167 7.18 12.33 9.39
N LYS A 168 7.87 13.48 9.23
CA LYS A 168 7.91 14.21 7.96
C LYS A 168 8.67 13.43 6.89
N ASP A 169 9.74 12.75 7.27
CA ASP A 169 10.46 11.83 6.37
C ASP A 169 9.63 10.57 6.10
N GLY A 170 8.89 10.11 7.10
CA GLY A 170 7.87 9.07 6.93
C GLY A 170 6.80 9.47 5.91
N MET A 171 6.32 10.71 5.94
CA MET A 171 5.38 11.25 4.96
C MET A 171 5.98 11.29 3.55
N LYS A 172 7.20 11.81 3.39
CA LYS A 172 7.92 11.78 2.10
C LYS A 172 8.07 10.35 1.57
N SER A 173 8.48 9.41 2.44
CA SER A 173 8.62 7.99 2.10
C SER A 173 7.27 7.36 1.72
N GLY A 174 6.18 7.75 2.39
CA GLY A 174 4.82 7.36 2.06
C GLY A 174 4.41 7.81 0.65
N THR A 175 4.67 9.07 0.29
CA THR A 175 4.41 9.60 -1.06
C THR A 175 5.20 8.84 -2.13
N ILE A 176 6.49 8.61 -1.92
CA ILE A 176 7.32 7.81 -2.82
C ILE A 176 6.76 6.39 -2.95
N SER A 177 6.33 5.80 -1.83
CA SER A 177 5.73 4.45 -1.80
C SER A 177 4.42 4.36 -2.58
N LEU A 178 3.61 5.43 -2.64
CA LEU A 178 2.44 5.47 -3.51
C LEU A 178 2.83 5.45 -5.00
N GLY A 179 3.87 6.19 -5.39
CA GLY A 179 4.42 6.12 -6.75
C GLY A 179 4.91 4.71 -7.10
N ILE A 180 5.66 4.08 -6.20
CA ILE A 180 6.13 2.70 -6.34
C ILE A 180 4.95 1.71 -6.44
N ASN A 181 3.89 1.89 -5.64
CA ASN A 181 2.69 1.05 -5.73
C ASN A 181 2.02 1.15 -7.12
N SER A 182 1.99 2.34 -7.73
CA SER A 182 1.50 2.52 -9.10
C SER A 182 2.37 1.78 -10.11
N LEU A 183 3.70 1.81 -9.94
CA LEU A 183 4.61 1.04 -10.77
C LEU A 183 4.37 -0.47 -10.63
N PHE A 184 4.19 -0.98 -9.41
CA PHE A 184 3.84 -2.39 -9.19
C PHE A 184 2.48 -2.75 -9.79
N ASN A 185 1.49 -1.85 -9.75
CA ASN A 185 0.22 -2.07 -10.43
C ASN A 185 0.40 -2.13 -11.95
N LEU A 186 1.29 -1.33 -12.54
CA LEU A 186 1.63 -1.41 -13.97
C LEU A 186 2.29 -2.75 -14.30
N VAL A 187 3.26 -3.19 -13.51
CA VAL A 187 3.88 -4.52 -13.67
C VAL A 187 2.81 -5.62 -13.56
N LYS A 188 1.93 -5.55 -12.55
CA LYS A 188 0.81 -6.48 -12.40
C LYS A 188 -0.19 -6.40 -13.56
N GLU A 189 -0.37 -5.25 -14.20
CA GLU A 189 -1.26 -5.09 -15.34
C GLU A 189 -0.68 -5.75 -16.60
N PHE A 190 0.64 -5.65 -16.84
CA PHE A 190 1.26 -6.03 -18.11
C PHE A 190 2.15 -7.28 -18.08
N ALA A 191 2.84 -7.58 -16.98
CA ALA A 191 3.89 -8.61 -16.95
C ALA A 191 3.35 -10.04 -16.84
N PHE A 192 2.30 -10.28 -16.05
CA PHE A 192 1.76 -11.64 -15.94
C PHE A 192 0.60 -11.79 -16.93
N LYS A 193 0.76 -12.47 -18.05
CA LYS A 193 -0.40 -12.92 -18.84
C LYS A 193 -1.05 -14.11 -18.11
N LYS A 194 -2.36 -14.26 -18.28
CA LYS A 194 -2.99 -15.58 -18.10
C LYS A 194 -2.83 -16.31 -19.42
#